data_AF-A0A7Y8IVF3-F1
#
_entry.id   AF-A0A7Y8IVF3-F1
#
_cell.length_a   1.000
_cell.length_b   1.000
_cell.length_c   1.000
_cell.angle_alpha   90.00
_cell.angle_beta   90.00
_cell.angle_gamma   90.00
#
_symmetry.space_group_name_H-M   'P 1'
#
loop_
_entity.id
_entity.type
_entity.pdbx_description
1 polymer ?
#
loop_
_entity_poly.entity_id
_entity_poly.type
_entity_poly.pdbx_seq_one_letter_code
_entity_poly.pdbx_strand_id
1 'polypeptide(L)' 'MEEKEESPQNVGNEQEKRREIDLNTLFPSKGYDLNRLFPDEGTKKLLYELRRNKRDIERFIKSLHVEEE' A
#
# COMPACT_ATOMS: atom_id res chain seq x y z
N MET A 1 -18.62 -29.87 -22.74
CA MET A 1 -17.27 -29.31 -22.61
C MET A 1 -17.35 -28.30 -21.48
N GLU A 2 -16.83 -28.73 -20.33
CA GLU A 2 -16.45 -27.86 -19.23
C GLU A 2 -15.31 -26.92 -19.66
N GLU A 3 -14.93 -26.03 -18.76
CA GLU A 3 -13.79 -25.10 -18.82
C GLU A 3 -14.11 -23.73 -19.43
N LYS A 4 -14.85 -22.93 -18.65
CA LYS A 4 -14.73 -21.47 -18.70
C LYS A 4 -13.68 -21.08 -17.67
N GLU A 5 -12.42 -21.22 -18.06
CA GLU A 5 -11.26 -20.87 -17.26
C GLU A 5 -11.22 -19.37 -16.95
N GLU A 6 -10.96 -19.11 -15.68
CA GLU A 6 -10.17 -18.01 -15.13
C GLU A 6 -10.61 -16.58 -15.45
N SER A 7 -11.35 -16.03 -14.49
CA SER A 7 -11.36 -14.59 -14.27
C SER A 7 -10.01 -14.17 -13.66
N PRO A 8 -9.27 -13.21 -14.24
CA PRO A 8 -8.15 -12.60 -13.54
C PRO A 8 -8.70 -11.59 -12.53
N GLN A 9 -9.28 -12.10 -11.43
CA GLN A 9 -9.58 -11.32 -10.23
C GLN A 9 -8.30 -11.09 -9.42
N ASN A 10 -7.33 -10.36 -9.97
CA ASN A 10 -6.38 -9.59 -9.15
C ASN A 10 -5.61 -8.54 -9.97
N VAL A 11 -6.32 -7.74 -10.77
CA VAL A 11 -5.76 -6.47 -11.26
C VAL A 11 -5.92 -5.46 -10.12
N GLY A 12 -5.11 -5.63 -9.07
CA GLY A 12 -5.11 -4.74 -7.91
C GLY A 12 -4.68 -3.33 -8.28
N ASN A 13 -5.66 -2.49 -8.62
CA ASN A 13 -5.62 -1.03 -8.47
C ASN A 13 -4.48 -0.25 -9.15
N GLU A 14 -3.91 -0.70 -10.27
CA GLU A 14 -2.97 0.14 -11.05
C GLU A 14 -3.62 1.39 -11.67
N GLN A 15 -4.95 1.51 -11.61
CA GLN A 15 -5.73 2.64 -12.13
C GLN A 15 -6.48 3.44 -11.07
N GLU A 16 -6.20 3.29 -9.76
CA GLU A 16 -6.81 4.15 -8.73
C GLU A 16 -6.15 5.54 -8.67
N LYS A 17 -6.20 6.24 -9.81
CA LYS A 17 -5.92 7.67 -9.99
C LYS A 17 -4.47 8.03 -9.66
N ARG A 18 -3.88 8.88 -10.49
CA ARG A 18 -2.68 9.66 -10.13
C ARG A 18 -3.04 10.59 -8.97
N ARG A 19 -3.34 10.05 -7.79
CA ARG A 19 -3.40 10.82 -6.56
C ARG A 19 -1.94 11.10 -6.24
N GLU A 20 -1.54 12.35 -6.37
CA GLU A 20 -0.24 12.80 -5.91
C GLU A 20 -0.06 12.31 -4.47
N ILE A 21 0.98 11.50 -4.27
CA ILE A 21 1.24 10.86 -2.99
C ILE A 21 1.86 11.92 -2.09
N ASP A 22 1.09 12.40 -1.11
CA ASP A 22 1.59 13.33 -0.10
C ASP A 22 2.26 12.58 1.05
N LEU A 23 3.59 12.60 1.08
CA LEU A 23 4.39 11.96 2.11
C LEU A 23 4.21 12.59 3.49
N ASN A 24 3.93 13.89 3.60
CA ASN A 24 3.72 14.54 4.88
C ASN A 24 2.41 14.09 5.52
N THR A 25 1.37 13.86 4.72
CA THR A 25 0.12 13.27 5.18
C THR A 25 0.29 11.80 5.58
N LEU A 26 1.13 11.03 4.87
CA LEU A 26 1.39 9.63 5.19
C LEU A 26 2.27 9.45 6.43
N PHE A 27 3.19 10.38 6.68
CA PHE A 27 4.17 10.35 7.77
C PHE A 27 4.20 11.67 8.55
N PRO A 28 3.10 12.05 9.23
CA PRO A 28 2.94 13.37 9.85
C PRO A 28 3.90 13.62 11.03
N SER A 29 4.46 12.56 11.62
CA SER A 29 5.37 12.66 12.77
C SER A 29 6.81 12.98 12.39
N LYS A 30 7.12 13.19 11.09
CA LYS A 30 8.47 13.57 10.67
C LYS A 30 8.62 15.09 10.81
N GLY A 31 9.63 15.53 11.57
CA GLY A 31 9.95 16.96 11.73
C GLY A 31 10.57 17.61 10.48
N TYR A 32 10.42 17.00 9.31
CA TYR A 32 10.96 17.45 8.03
C TYR A 32 9.91 17.25 6.94
N ASP A 33 9.92 18.15 5.96
CA ASP A 33 9.06 18.06 4.78
C ASP A 33 9.56 16.96 3.83
N LEU A 34 8.90 15.80 3.87
CA LEU A 34 9.27 14.64 3.07
C LEU A 34 8.97 14.84 1.59
N ASN A 35 7.95 15.63 1.23
CA ASN A 35 7.66 15.92 -0.18
C ASN A 35 8.81 16.71 -0.82
N ARG A 36 9.47 17.56 -0.02
CA ARG A 36 10.66 18.29 -0.47
C ARG A 36 11.91 17.40 -0.54
N LEU A 37 12.09 16.49 0.41
CA LEU A 37 13.24 15.57 0.42
C LEU A 37 13.15 14.51 -0.68
N PHE A 38 11.94 14.05 -0.99
CA PHE A 38 11.67 13.02 -1.98
C PHE A 38 10.63 13.52 -2.99
N PRO A 39 11.02 14.44 -3.89
CA PRO A 39 10.10 14.99 -4.89
C PRO A 39 9.77 13.98 -6.00
N ASP A 40 10.62 12.97 -6.19
CA ASP A 40 10.48 11.92 -7.19
C ASP A 40 9.24 11.03 -6.94
N GLU A 41 8.41 10.87 -7.97
CA GLU A 41 7.17 10.08 -7.91
C GLU A 41 7.43 8.59 -7.63
N GLY A 42 8.52 8.02 -8.17
CA GLY A 42 8.88 6.63 -7.92
C GLY A 42 9.15 6.37 -6.44
N THR A 43 9.90 7.27 -5.82
CA THR A 43 10.23 7.22 -4.40
C THR A 43 8.99 7.41 -3.52
N LYS A 44 8.10 8.35 -3.88
CA LYS A 44 6.84 8.53 -3.15
C LYS A 44 5.97 7.28 -3.20
N LYS A 45 5.85 6.67 -4.39
CA LYS A 45 5.12 5.41 -4.59
C LYS A 45 5.71 4.28 -3.76
N LEU A 46 7.03 4.13 -3.76
CA LEU A 46 7.73 3.14 -2.95
C LEU A 46 7.42 3.30 -1.47
N LEU A 47 7.51 4.52 -0.93
CA LEU A 47 7.22 4.79 0.48
C LEU A 47 5.76 4.52 0.85
N TYR A 48 4.82 4.83 -0.05
CA TYR A 48 3.41 4.50 0.12
C TYR A 48 3.18 2.98 0.16
N GLU A 49 3.77 2.23 -0.77
CA GLU A 49 3.64 0.77 -0.83
C GLU A 49 4.26 0.10 0.39
N LEU A 50 5.44 0.55 0.84
CA LEU A 50 6.06 0.06 2.08
C LEU A 50 5.16 0.25 3.30
N ARG A 51 4.52 1.43 3.42
CA ARG A 51 3.55 1.70 4.50
C ARG A 51 2.36 0.76 4.42
N ARG A 52 1.81 0.54 3.21
CA ARG A 52 0.68 -0.37 2.99
C ARG A 52 1.06 -1.80 3.37
N ASN A 53 2.19 -2.29 2.88
CA ASN A 53 2.70 -3.64 3.18
C ASN A 53 2.89 -3.85 4.69
N LYS A 54 3.48 -2.88 5.40
CA LYS A 54 3.62 -2.95 6.87
C LYS A 54 2.26 -3.13 7.55
N ARG A 55 1.26 -2.32 7.19
CA ARG A 55 -0.09 -2.40 7.76
C ARG A 55 -0.76 -3.73 7.46
N ASP A 56 -0.58 -4.24 6.24
CA ASP A 56 -1.20 -5.48 5.82
C ASP A 56 -0.55 -6.68 6.55
N ILE A 57 0.77 -6.67 6.76
CA ILE A 57 1.47 -7.64 7.63
C ILE A 57 0.99 -7.53 9.08
N GLU A 58 0.89 -6.33 9.65
CA GLU A 58 0.38 -6.14 11.02
C GLU A 58 -1.06 -6.67 11.17
N ARG A 59 -1.90 -6.49 10.15
CA ARG A 59 -3.26 -7.04 10.13
C ARG A 59 -3.25 -8.56 10.06
N PHE A 60 -2.39 -9.14 9.23
CA PHE A 60 -2.24 -10.60 9.11
C PHE A 60 -1.75 -11.23 10.41
N ILE A 61 -0.74 -10.64 11.06
CA ILE A 61 -0.27 -11.11 12.36
C ILE A 61 -1.41 -11.05 13.39
N LYS A 62 -2.20 -9.97 13.42
CA LYS A 62 -3.35 -9.86 14.32
C LYS A 62 -4.42 -10.92 14.04
N SER A 63 -4.70 -11.25 12.78
CA SER A 63 -5.68 -12.31 12.49
C SER A 63 -5.21 -13.69 12.96
N LEU A 64 -3.92 -13.99 12.86
CA LEU A 64 -3.37 -15.25 13.37
C LEU A 64 -3.53 -15.37 14.90
N HIS A 65 -3.26 -14.29 15.65
CA HIS A 65 -3.43 -14.30 17.10
C HIS A 65 -4.90 -14.40 17.54
N VAL A 66 -5.85 -14.00 16.69
CA VAL A 66 -7.30 -14.11 16.98
C VAL A 66 -7.81 -15.53 16.75
N GLU A 67 -7.14 -16.35 15.94
CA GLU A 67 -7.52 -17.75 15.69
C GLU A 67 -7.04 -18.72 16.78
N GLU A 68 -6.19 -18.27 17.72
CA GLU A 68 -5.65 -19.10 18.82
C GLU A 68 -6.42 -18.97 20.16
N GLU A 69 -7.51 -18.19 20.22
CA GLU A 69 -8.44 -18.07 21.37
C GLU A 69 -9.82 -18.70 21.09
#